data_AF-A0A381UDJ8-F1
#
_entry.id   AF-A0A381UDJ8-F1
#
_cell.length_a   1.000
_cell.length_b   1.000
_cell.length_c   1.000
_cell.angle_alpha   90.00
_cell.angle_beta   90.00
_cell.angle_gamma   90.00
#
_symmetry.space_group_name_H-M   'P 1'
#
loop_
_entity.id
_entity.type
_entity.pdbx_description
1 polymer ?
#
loop_
_entity_poly.entity_id
_entity_poly.type
_entity_poly.pdbx_seq_one_letter_code
_entity_poly.pdbx_strand_id
1 'polypeptide(L)'
;MSFDKFVKNLSEDQKKELLMVLKESTDTDNKVAPKLVPKIEDGSFTTSIQKKQTEGETFGVPVTEMPRFNKFEDDGSDHKDKQNATPDVELTERRRPPFKKITQTCTRCDNTVETHPQFYREFYICDRCLKK
;
A
#
# COMPACT_ATOMS: atom_id res chain seq x y z
N MET A 1 -28.07 41.86 -19.92
CA MET A 1 -28.52 41.26 -21.21
C MET A 1 -28.78 39.79 -20.95
N SER A 2 -30.01 39.27 -21.11
CA SER A 2 -30.27 37.83 -20.84
C SER A 2 -29.88 36.98 -22.06
N PHE A 3 -29.37 35.79 -21.80
CA PHE A 3 -28.93 34.84 -22.81
C PHE A 3 -30.07 34.46 -23.78
N ASP A 4 -31.31 34.40 -23.28
CA ASP A 4 -32.49 34.08 -24.09
C ASP A 4 -32.77 35.11 -25.20
N LYS A 5 -32.45 36.38 -24.96
CA LYS A 5 -32.61 37.43 -25.98
C LYS A 5 -31.55 37.30 -27.09
N PHE A 6 -30.37 36.82 -26.74
CA PHE A 6 -29.29 36.57 -27.70
C PHE A 6 -29.62 35.40 -28.63
N VAL A 7 -30.07 34.26 -28.08
CA VAL A 7 -30.44 33.07 -28.86
C VAL A 7 -31.59 33.34 -29.84
N LYS A 8 -32.53 34.22 -29.48
CA LYS A 8 -33.64 34.59 -30.37
C LYS A 8 -33.22 35.43 -31.58
N ASN A 9 -32.14 36.20 -31.47
CA ASN A 9 -31.67 37.09 -32.53
C ASN A 9 -30.68 36.42 -33.51
N LEU A 10 -30.32 35.16 -33.30
CA LEU A 10 -29.42 34.40 -34.19
C LEU A 10 -30.17 33.75 -35.35
N SER A 11 -29.54 33.77 -36.53
CA SER A 11 -30.01 33.05 -37.72
C SER A 11 -29.96 31.52 -37.52
N GLU A 12 -30.74 30.78 -38.29
CA GLU A 12 -30.85 29.32 -38.14
C GLU A 12 -29.53 28.59 -38.40
N ASP A 13 -28.69 29.13 -39.28
CA ASP A 13 -27.39 28.50 -39.59
C ASP A 13 -26.36 28.75 -38.49
N GLN A 14 -26.34 29.94 -37.89
CA GLN A 14 -25.50 30.22 -36.73
C GLN A 14 -25.92 29.40 -35.50
N LYS A 15 -27.22 29.07 -35.38
CA LYS A 15 -27.71 28.16 -34.34
C LYS A 15 -27.18 26.73 -34.53
N LYS A 16 -27.09 26.25 -35.78
CA LYS A 16 -26.54 24.92 -36.09
C LYS A 16 -25.04 24.83 -35.80
N GLU A 17 -24.29 25.87 -36.17
CA GLU A 17 -22.86 25.95 -35.86
C GLU A 17 -22.61 25.97 -34.35
N LEU A 18 -23.36 26.78 -33.60
CA LEU A 18 -23.29 26.80 -32.13
C LEU A 18 -23.62 25.44 -31.52
N LEU A 19 -24.60 24.71 -32.08
CA LEU A 19 -24.92 23.35 -31.64
C LEU A 19 -23.81 22.34 -31.94
N MET A 20 -23.07 22.49 -33.04
CA MET A 20 -21.92 21.64 -33.33
C MET A 20 -20.77 21.90 -32.36
N VAL A 21 -20.42 23.17 -32.12
CA VAL A 21 -19.37 23.56 -31.17
C VAL A 21 -19.70 23.12 -29.75
N LEU A 22 -20.97 23.23 -29.33
CA LEU A 22 -21.39 22.77 -28.01
C LEU A 22 -21.26 21.25 -27.86
N LYS A 23 -21.59 20.47 -28.90
CA LYS A 23 -21.42 19.01 -28.90
C LYS A 23 -19.95 18.59 -28.86
N GLU A 24 -19.07 19.27 -29.58
CA GLU A 24 -17.61 19.04 -29.48
C GLU A 24 -17.08 19.38 -28.08
N SER A 25 -17.60 20.44 -27.44
CA SER A 25 -17.17 20.81 -26.08
C SER A 25 -17.70 19.90 -24.97
N THR A 26 -18.75 19.11 -25.20
CA THR A 26 -19.26 18.15 -24.21
C THR A 26 -18.41 16.88 -24.10
N ASP A 27 -17.54 16.63 -25.09
CA ASP A 27 -16.63 15.47 -25.08
C ASP A 27 -15.31 15.75 -24.33
N THR A 28 -15.03 17.01 -23.99
CA THR A 28 -13.89 17.42 -23.15
C THR A 28 -14.36 18.11 -21.87
N ASP A 29 -14.38 17.32 -20.80
CA ASP A 29 -14.30 17.73 -19.40
C ASP A 29 -15.40 18.62 -18.82
N ASN A 30 -16.45 17.95 -18.32
CA ASN A 30 -17.00 18.27 -16.99
C ASN A 30 -17.47 16.99 -16.29
N LYS A 31 -16.54 16.07 -16.01
CA LYS A 31 -16.70 15.15 -14.87
C LYS A 31 -16.48 15.97 -13.60
N VAL A 32 -17.53 16.64 -13.12
CA VAL A 32 -17.57 17.00 -11.70
C VAL A 32 -17.55 15.69 -10.95
N ALA A 33 -16.38 15.35 -10.39
CA ALA A 33 -16.24 14.22 -9.50
C ALA A 33 -17.34 14.35 -8.42
N PRO A 34 -18.18 13.32 -8.21
CA PRO A 34 -19.12 13.36 -7.10
C PRO A 34 -18.31 13.57 -5.82
N LYS A 35 -18.60 14.65 -5.08
CA LYS A 35 -18.03 14.88 -3.76
C LYS A 35 -18.36 13.67 -2.90
N LEU A 36 -17.35 12.81 -2.68
CA LEU A 36 -17.40 11.74 -1.72
C LEU A 36 -17.51 12.39 -0.34
N VAL A 37 -18.67 12.27 0.30
CA VAL A 37 -18.81 12.60 1.72
C VAL A 37 -18.49 11.32 2.48
N PRO A 38 -17.30 11.17 3.09
CA PRO A 38 -17.02 10.02 3.92
C PRO A 38 -17.91 10.12 5.17
N LYS A 39 -18.89 9.22 5.30
CA LYS A 39 -19.49 8.91 6.59
C LYS A 39 -18.57 7.90 7.27
N ILE A 40 -17.90 8.35 8.32
CA ILE A 40 -17.06 7.51 9.17
C ILE A 40 -17.97 7.06 10.32
N GLU A 41 -18.54 5.86 10.21
CA GLU A 41 -19.14 5.16 11.35
C GLU A 41 -18.37 3.84 11.50
N ASP A 42 -17.69 3.72 12.64
CA ASP A 42 -17.11 2.51 13.23
C ASP A 42 -16.35 1.57 12.28
N GLY A 43 -15.16 2.01 11.85
CA GLY A 43 -14.06 1.11 11.45
C GLY A 43 -14.27 0.25 10.19
N SER A 44 -15.36 0.41 9.45
CA SER A 44 -15.62 -0.29 8.20
C SER A 44 -15.78 0.72 7.06
N PHE A 45 -14.77 0.81 6.20
CA PHE A 45 -14.78 1.70 5.04
C PHE A 45 -15.64 1.08 3.94
N THR A 46 -16.95 1.37 3.93
CA THR A 46 -17.86 0.95 2.86
C THR A 46 -18.20 2.14 1.97
N THR A 47 -17.76 2.09 0.71
CA THR A 47 -18.16 3.06 -0.32
C THR A 47 -19.45 2.60 -0.98
N SER A 48 -20.58 3.26 -0.70
CA SER A 48 -21.83 3.02 -1.43
C SER A 48 -21.99 4.07 -2.54
N ILE A 49 -22.07 3.61 -3.79
CA ILE A 49 -22.36 4.45 -4.94
C ILE A 49 -23.89 4.50 -5.09
N GLN A 50 -24.52 5.61 -4.73
CA GLN A 50 -25.94 5.83 -5.03
C GLN A 50 -26.09 6.34 -6.47
N LYS A 51 -26.04 5.45 -7.46
CA LYS A 51 -26.49 5.74 -8.82
C LYS A 51 -27.90 5.18 -9.02
N LYS A 52 -28.82 6.02 -9.51
CA LYS A 52 -30.13 5.54 -10.00
C LYS A 52 -29.90 4.82 -11.32
N GLN A 53 -30.40 3.58 -11.42
CA GLN A 53 -30.30 2.74 -12.61
C GLN A 53 -30.95 3.44 -13.82
N THR A 54 -30.23 3.52 -14.95
CA THR A 54 -30.85 3.62 -16.27
C THR A 54 -30.61 2.31 -17.00
N GLU A 55 -31.63 1.85 -17.73
CA GLU A 55 -31.68 0.54 -18.37
C GLU A 55 -30.53 0.39 -19.38
N GLY A 56 -29.53 -0.43 -19.06
CA GLY A 56 -28.41 -0.76 -19.95
C GLY A 56 -27.03 -0.80 -19.30
N GLU A 57 -26.84 -0.28 -18.09
CA GLU A 57 -25.53 -0.32 -17.42
C GLU A 57 -25.33 -1.64 -16.65
N THR A 58 -24.38 -2.48 -17.08
CA THR A 58 -23.93 -3.64 -16.28
C THR A 58 -23.17 -3.14 -15.06
N PHE A 59 -23.69 -3.43 -13.87
CA PHE A 59 -22.96 -3.22 -12.61
C PHE A 59 -21.61 -3.95 -12.70
N GLY A 60 -20.52 -3.22 -12.45
CA GLY A 60 -19.21 -3.83 -12.30
C GLY A 60 -19.28 -4.82 -11.14
N VAL A 61 -19.24 -6.12 -11.46
CA VAL A 61 -19.25 -7.20 -10.46
C VAL A 61 -18.05 -7.00 -9.53
N PRO A 62 -18.25 -7.00 -8.21
CA PRO A 62 -17.16 -6.80 -7.27
C PRO A 62 -16.09 -7.88 -7.44
N VAL A 63 -14.83 -7.47 -7.30
CA VAL A 63 -13.65 -8.29 -7.63
C VAL A 63 -13.61 -9.64 -6.88
N THR A 64 -14.33 -9.75 -5.76
CA THR A 64 -14.40 -10.92 -4.87
C THR A 64 -15.38 -12.02 -5.30
N GLU A 65 -16.32 -11.76 -6.20
CA GLU A 65 -17.42 -12.70 -6.52
C GLU A 65 -17.05 -13.77 -7.56
N MET A 66 -15.93 -13.62 -8.27
CA MET A 66 -15.48 -14.58 -9.28
C MET A 66 -14.01 -14.95 -9.08
N PRO A 67 -13.65 -16.25 -9.07
CA PRO A 67 -12.25 -16.66 -9.07
C PRO A 67 -11.62 -16.27 -10.42
N ARG A 68 -10.79 -15.23 -10.40
CA ARG A 68 -10.01 -14.84 -11.58
C ARG A 68 -8.66 -15.55 -11.52
N PHE A 69 -8.36 -16.32 -12.57
CA PHE A 69 -7.04 -16.90 -12.74
C PHE A 69 -6.05 -15.80 -13.11
N ASN A 70 -4.92 -15.76 -12.41
CA ASN A 70 -3.83 -14.86 -12.76
C ASN A 70 -3.29 -15.30 -14.13
N LYS A 71 -3.33 -14.39 -15.11
CA LYS A 71 -2.79 -14.62 -16.46
C LYS A 71 -1.35 -14.14 -16.60
N PHE A 72 -0.81 -13.48 -15.57
CA PHE A 72 0.57 -13.05 -15.56
C PHE A 72 1.45 -14.24 -15.20
N GLU A 73 2.17 -14.73 -16.21
CA GLU A 73 3.25 -15.70 -16.07
C GLU A 73 4.56 -14.91 -16.24
N ASP A 74 5.39 -14.91 -15.19
CA ASP A 74 6.70 -14.26 -15.23
C ASP A 74 7.72 -15.25 -15.81
N ASP A 75 8.24 -14.95 -17.00
CA ASP A 75 9.23 -15.77 -17.70
C ASP A 75 10.63 -15.69 -17.05
N GLY A 76 10.80 -14.82 -16.04
CA GLY A 76 12.06 -14.65 -15.30
C GLY A 76 13.22 -14.19 -16.19
N SER A 77 12.92 -13.55 -17.33
CA SER A 77 13.89 -12.98 -18.27
C SER A 77 14.60 -11.77 -17.69
N ASP A 78 13.88 -10.93 -16.96
CA ASP A 78 14.35 -9.61 -16.50
C ASP A 78 15.50 -9.71 -15.49
N HIS A 79 15.65 -10.87 -14.82
CA HIS A 79 16.74 -11.14 -13.88
C HIS A 79 17.96 -11.82 -14.51
N LYS A 80 17.86 -12.28 -15.76
CA LYS A 80 18.94 -13.00 -16.47
C LYS A 80 19.75 -12.11 -17.40
N ASP A 81 19.28 -10.88 -17.62
CA ASP A 81 19.97 -9.93 -18.48
C ASP A 81 21.32 -9.54 -17.89
N LYS A 82 22.34 -9.49 -18.76
CA LYS A 82 23.71 -9.07 -18.38
C LYS A 82 23.76 -7.66 -17.76
N GLN A 83 22.72 -6.84 -17.99
CA GLN A 83 22.57 -5.51 -17.41
C GLN A 83 21.99 -5.53 -15.99
N ASN A 84 21.25 -6.57 -15.60
CA ASN A 84 20.66 -6.72 -14.27
C ASN A 84 21.40 -7.77 -13.42
N ALA A 85 22.53 -8.29 -13.91
CA ALA A 85 23.39 -9.19 -13.15
C ALA A 85 24.02 -8.43 -11.98
N THR A 86 23.87 -8.97 -10.77
CA THR A 86 24.57 -8.42 -9.59
C THR A 86 26.07 -8.60 -9.82
N PRO A 87 26.88 -7.53 -9.73
CA PRO A 87 28.32 -7.65 -9.92
C PRO A 87 28.94 -8.51 -8.81
N ASP A 88 29.97 -9.28 -9.14
CA ASP A 88 30.74 -10.06 -8.18
C ASP A 88 31.54 -9.11 -7.27
N VAL A 89 31.04 -8.88 -6.07
CA VAL A 89 31.69 -8.05 -5.05
C VAL A 89 32.28 -8.96 -3.98
N GLU A 90 33.59 -8.82 -3.74
CA GLU A 90 34.25 -9.49 -2.62
C GLU A 90 33.72 -8.92 -1.30
N LEU A 91 33.10 -9.80 -0.50
CA LEU A 91 32.62 -9.42 0.83
C LEU A 91 33.82 -9.14 1.73
N THR A 92 33.74 -8.04 2.47
CA THR A 92 34.75 -7.74 3.49
C THR A 92 34.77 -8.82 4.57
N GLU A 93 35.97 -9.27 4.94
CA GLU A 93 36.13 -10.26 6.00
C GLU A 93 35.58 -9.71 7.33
N ARG A 94 34.72 -10.50 7.97
CA ARG A 94 34.16 -10.16 9.28
C ARG A 94 35.26 -10.25 10.33
N ARG A 95 35.82 -9.10 10.71
CA ARG A 95 36.82 -8.99 11.80
C ARG A 95 36.23 -9.04 13.21
N ARG A 96 34.91 -9.08 13.36
CA ARG A 96 34.26 -9.12 14.67
C ARG A 96 34.50 -10.50 15.31
N PRO A 97 35.09 -10.58 16.52
CA PRO A 97 35.23 -11.85 17.21
C PRO A 97 33.85 -12.43 17.53
N PRO A 98 33.71 -13.77 17.54
CA PRO A 98 32.46 -14.41 17.90
C PRO A 98 32.09 -14.06 19.34
N PHE A 99 30.79 -13.94 19.59
CA PHE A 99 30.26 -13.71 20.93
C PHE A 99 30.59 -14.92 21.83
N LYS A 100 31.19 -14.65 23.00
CA LYS A 100 31.50 -15.66 24.02
C LYS A 100 30.80 -15.28 25.32
N LYS A 101 30.11 -16.26 25.92
CA LYS A 101 29.54 -16.12 27.26
C LYS A 101 30.64 -16.23 28.31
N ILE A 102 30.42 -15.60 29.46
CA ILE A 102 31.31 -15.67 30.61
C ILE A 102 30.70 -16.64 31.62
N THR A 103 31.55 -17.50 32.20
CA THR A 103 31.15 -18.40 33.27
C THR A 103 31.09 -17.63 34.60
N GLN A 104 29.96 -17.70 35.27
CA GLN A 104 29.70 -17.03 36.54
C GLN A 104 29.37 -18.08 37.61
N THR A 105 29.99 -17.97 38.78
CA THR A 105 29.84 -18.93 39.89
C THR A 105 28.98 -18.34 41.00
N CYS A 106 28.01 -19.12 41.51
CA CYS A 106 27.16 -18.68 42.63
C CYS A 106 27.93 -18.76 43.96
N THR A 107 27.90 -17.70 44.76
CA THR A 107 28.60 -17.64 46.06
C THR A 107 28.04 -18.58 47.14
N ARG A 108 26.81 -19.06 46.98
CA ARG A 108 26.11 -19.90 47.98
C ARG A 108 26.13 -21.39 47.68
N CYS A 109 26.25 -21.78 46.41
CA CYS A 109 26.11 -23.19 46.01
C CYS A 109 27.11 -23.62 44.94
N ASP A 110 28.07 -22.75 44.60
CA ASP A 110 29.18 -22.97 43.66
C ASP A 110 28.76 -23.42 42.25
N ASN A 111 27.47 -23.37 41.94
CA ASN A 111 26.95 -23.69 40.62
C ASN A 111 27.42 -22.66 39.60
N THR A 112 27.91 -23.16 38.46
CA THR A 112 28.35 -22.36 37.31
C THR A 112 27.21 -22.11 36.34
N VAL A 113 27.04 -20.86 35.91
CA VAL A 113 26.06 -20.44 34.91
C VAL A 113 26.77 -19.63 33.82
N GLU A 114 26.44 -19.86 32.56
CA GLU A 114 26.94 -19.06 31.45
C GLU A 114 26.06 -17.83 31.24
N THR A 115 26.62 -16.64 31.43
CA THR A 115 25.89 -15.36 31.31
C THR A 115 26.50 -14.46 30.24
N HIS A 116 25.69 -13.51 29.75
CA HIS A 116 26.18 -12.46 28.85
C HIS A 116 27.14 -11.55 29.63
N PRO A 117 28.25 -11.07 29.02
CA PRO A 117 29.23 -10.22 29.71
C PRO A 117 28.63 -8.99 30.42
N GLN A 118 27.60 -8.38 29.83
CA GLN A 118 26.87 -7.25 30.42
C GLN A 118 26.15 -7.58 31.73
N PHE A 119 25.79 -8.85 31.96
CA PHE A 119 25.09 -9.31 33.18
C PHE A 119 26.03 -10.01 34.15
N TYR A 120 27.35 -9.98 33.91
CA TYR A 120 28.33 -10.49 34.84
C TYR A 120 28.29 -9.67 36.14
N ARG A 121 28.20 -10.36 37.27
CA ARG A 121 28.17 -9.77 38.62
C ARG A 121 29.18 -10.49 39.50
N GLU A 122 29.95 -9.74 40.28
CA GLU A 122 30.95 -10.25 41.22
C GLU A 122 30.31 -11.09 42.35
N PHE A 123 29.16 -10.65 42.88
CA PHE A 123 28.41 -11.37 43.91
C PHE A 123 27.18 -12.06 43.31
N TYR A 124 27.39 -13.07 42.47
CA TYR A 124 26.28 -13.82 41.89
C TYR A 124 25.60 -14.72 42.91
N ILE A 125 24.29 -14.63 42.99
CA ILE A 125 23.44 -15.58 43.70
C ILE A 125 22.43 -16.12 42.70
N CYS A 126 22.39 -17.44 42.53
CA CYS A 126 21.45 -18.09 41.62
C CYS A 126 20.01 -18.02 42.15
N ASP A 127 19.02 -18.13 41.25
CA ASP A 127 17.61 -18.04 41.61
C ASP A 127 17.16 -19.09 42.64
N ARG A 128 17.82 -20.26 42.65
CA ARG A 128 17.59 -21.31 43.66
C ARG A 128 18.02 -20.87 45.06
N CYS A 129 19.08 -20.06 45.14
CA CYS A 129 19.60 -19.54 46.39
C CYS A 129 18.96 -18.21 46.80
N LEU A 130 18.33 -17.47 45.88
CA LEU A 130 17.56 -16.26 46.19
C LEU A 130 16.18 -16.57 46.80
N LYS A 131 15.59 -17.72 46.46
CA LYS A 131 14.28 -18.15 46.98
C LYS A 131 14.31 -18.73 48.40
N LYS A 132 15.51 -18.93 48.97
CA LYS A 132 15.71 -19.35 50.36
C LYS A 132 16.00 -18.15 51.23
#